data_AF-A0A2Z6R4V1-F1
#
_entry.id   AF-A0A2Z6R4V1-F1
#
_cell.length_a   1.000
_cell.length_b   1.000
_cell.length_c   1.000
_cell.angle_alpha   90.00
_cell.angle_beta   90.00
_cell.angle_gamma   90.00
#
_symmetry.space_group_name_H-M   'P 1'
#
loop_
_entity.id
_entity.type
_entity.pdbx_description
1 polymer ?
#
loop_
_entity_poly.entity_id
_entity_poly.type
_entity_poly.pdbx_seq_one_letter_code
_entity_poly.pdbx_strand_id
1 'polypeptide(L)'
;MNKRNKQTKVRENTLQQEEREIERRESERREKERRENELEREGRERDERETERRENELEREGRERDKREKERREKERRERDRMEREKEERERNEESESDQDDIPPQFEEMTNQLQICNWLIANPEILNLANQMLTAKSQDIGVSKTASYDNTNNVISYGKIYDWLIVPFQIRKQLITLYYYILIGQL
;
A
#
# COMPACT_ATOMS: atom_id res chain seq x y z
N MET A 1 -7.00 -26.77 -113.72
CA MET A 1 -7.36 -26.80 -112.27
C MET A 1 -6.10 -27.14 -111.48
N ASN A 2 -5.65 -26.52 -110.39
CA ASN A 2 -6.17 -25.43 -109.57
C ASN A 2 -5.04 -24.91 -108.62
N LYS A 3 -3.86 -24.54 -109.15
CA LYS A 3 -2.69 -24.15 -108.30
C LYS A 3 -3.00 -22.97 -107.36
N ARG A 4 -3.73 -21.96 -107.84
CA ARG A 4 -4.17 -20.82 -107.02
C ARG A 4 -5.09 -21.26 -105.88
N ASN A 5 -5.97 -22.22 -106.13
CA ASN A 5 -6.95 -22.70 -105.14
C ASN A 5 -6.33 -23.61 -104.06
N LYS A 6 -5.21 -24.27 -104.38
CA LYS A 6 -4.40 -25.00 -103.40
C LYS A 6 -3.66 -24.03 -102.47
N GLN A 7 -3.17 -22.92 -103.01
CA GLN A 7 -2.39 -21.93 -102.27
C GLN A 7 -3.25 -21.11 -101.30
N THR A 8 -4.49 -20.76 -101.67
CA THR A 8 -5.46 -20.14 -100.76
C THR A 8 -5.87 -21.05 -99.60
N LYS A 9 -6.15 -22.34 -99.87
CA LYS A 9 -6.49 -23.31 -98.80
C LYS A 9 -5.39 -23.50 -97.77
N VAL A 10 -4.12 -23.53 -98.19
CA VAL A 10 -2.99 -23.63 -97.25
C VAL A 10 -2.94 -22.40 -96.36
N ARG A 11 -3.13 -21.20 -96.94
CA ARG A 11 -3.11 -19.93 -96.21
C ARG A 11 -4.25 -19.80 -95.21
N GLU A 12 -5.47 -20.22 -95.58
CA GLU A 12 -6.61 -20.29 -94.66
C GLU A 12 -6.39 -21.26 -93.49
N ASN A 13 -5.82 -22.44 -93.75
CA ASN A 13 -5.47 -23.38 -92.69
C ASN A 13 -4.42 -22.81 -91.73
N THR A 14 -3.41 -22.10 -92.26
CA THR A 14 -2.38 -21.46 -91.42
C THR A 14 -2.99 -20.36 -90.53
N LEU A 15 -3.88 -19.53 -91.08
CA LEU A 15 -4.57 -18.48 -90.32
C LEU A 15 -5.48 -19.07 -89.23
N GLN A 16 -6.25 -20.12 -89.55
CA GLN A 16 -7.05 -20.82 -88.53
C GLN A 16 -6.19 -21.46 -87.44
N GLN A 17 -4.98 -21.91 -87.78
CA GLN A 17 -4.07 -22.51 -86.81
C GLN A 17 -3.46 -21.45 -85.88
N GLU A 18 -3.10 -20.28 -86.41
CA GLU A 18 -2.66 -19.13 -85.60
C GLU A 18 -3.77 -18.61 -84.69
N GLU A 19 -5.01 -18.51 -85.17
CA GLU A 19 -6.15 -18.04 -84.38
C GLU A 19 -6.42 -18.95 -83.16
N ARG A 20 -6.38 -20.28 -83.37
CA ARG A 20 -6.49 -21.26 -82.28
C ARG A 20 -5.32 -21.16 -81.29
N GLU A 21 -4.11 -20.86 -81.77
CA GLU A 21 -2.96 -20.71 -80.89
C GLU A 21 -3.03 -19.42 -80.06
N ILE A 22 -3.53 -18.33 -80.64
CA ILE A 22 -3.80 -17.08 -79.92
C ILE A 22 -4.87 -17.30 -78.85
N GLU A 23 -5.99 -17.95 -79.19
CA GLU A 23 -7.06 -18.25 -78.24
C GLU A 23 -6.55 -19.12 -77.07
N ARG A 24 -5.73 -20.13 -77.36
CA ARG A 24 -5.10 -20.96 -76.32
C ARG A 24 -4.21 -20.13 -75.39
N ARG A 25 -3.33 -19.29 -75.94
CA ARG A 25 -2.43 -18.42 -75.15
C ARG A 25 -3.22 -17.43 -74.30
N GLU A 26 -4.31 -16.88 -74.83
CA GLU A 26 -5.18 -15.97 -74.09
C GLU A 26 -5.92 -16.69 -72.95
N SER A 27 -6.42 -17.91 -73.20
CA SER A 27 -7.03 -18.76 -72.18
C SER A 27 -6.04 -19.09 -71.05
N GLU A 28 -4.81 -19.49 -71.39
CA GLU A 28 -3.74 -19.78 -70.42
C GLU A 28 -3.41 -18.55 -69.57
N ARG A 29 -3.36 -17.37 -70.19
CA ARG A 29 -3.12 -16.11 -69.48
C ARG A 29 -4.25 -15.77 -68.51
N ARG A 30 -5.51 -15.90 -68.93
CA ARG A 30 -6.69 -15.69 -68.08
C ARG A 30 -6.73 -16.67 -66.92
N GLU A 31 -6.35 -17.93 -67.13
CA GLU A 31 -6.28 -18.93 -66.07
C GLU A 31 -5.18 -18.62 -65.07
N LYS A 32 -3.99 -18.21 -65.55
CA LYS A 32 -2.89 -17.81 -64.69
C LYS A 32 -3.27 -16.62 -63.80
N GLU A 33 -3.90 -15.60 -64.38
CA GLU A 33 -4.38 -14.42 -63.66
C GLU A 33 -5.43 -14.78 -62.58
N ARG A 34 -6.32 -15.75 -62.87
CA ARG A 34 -7.28 -16.25 -61.87
C ARG A 34 -6.56 -16.91 -60.69
N ARG A 35 -5.56 -17.76 -60.96
CA ARG A 35 -4.77 -18.42 -59.90
C ARG A 35 -3.99 -17.42 -59.06
N GLU A 36 -3.38 -16.41 -59.67
CA GLU A 36 -2.67 -15.35 -58.95
C GLU A 36 -3.62 -14.55 -58.03
N ASN A 37 -4.79 -14.17 -58.53
CA ASN A 37 -5.81 -13.48 -57.73
C ASN A 37 -6.35 -14.33 -56.57
N GLU A 38 -6.48 -15.65 -56.78
CA GLU A 38 -6.91 -16.59 -55.73
C GLU A 38 -5.87 -16.71 -54.63
N LEU A 39 -4.59 -16.88 -54.99
CA LEU A 39 -3.48 -16.90 -54.05
C LEU A 39 -3.36 -15.59 -53.25
N GLU A 40 -3.59 -14.44 -53.90
CA GLU A 40 -3.57 -13.16 -53.22
C GLU A 40 -4.70 -13.04 -52.19
N ARG A 41 -5.92 -13.50 -52.52
CA ARG A 41 -7.04 -13.54 -51.58
C ARG A 41 -6.77 -14.46 -50.40
N GLU A 42 -6.27 -15.68 -50.66
CA GLU A 42 -5.90 -16.61 -49.60
C GLU A 42 -4.80 -16.06 -48.69
N GLY A 43 -3.83 -15.33 -49.26
CA GLY A 43 -2.79 -14.63 -48.51
C GLY A 43 -3.39 -13.60 -47.55
N ARG A 44 -4.27 -12.72 -48.05
CA ARG A 44 -4.95 -11.71 -47.22
C ARG A 44 -5.80 -12.35 -46.11
N GLU A 45 -6.57 -13.39 -46.43
CA GLU A 45 -7.36 -14.10 -45.42
C GLU A 45 -6.48 -14.76 -44.36
N ARG A 46 -5.31 -15.29 -44.73
CA ARG A 46 -4.36 -15.85 -43.77
C ARG A 46 -3.84 -14.76 -42.83
N ASP A 47 -3.45 -13.61 -43.37
CA ASP A 47 -2.93 -12.49 -42.59
C ASP A 47 -3.98 -11.93 -41.62
N GLU A 48 -5.23 -11.82 -42.07
CA GLU A 48 -6.36 -11.42 -41.22
C GLU A 48 -6.57 -12.41 -40.06
N ARG A 49 -6.60 -13.72 -40.35
CA ARG A 49 -6.74 -14.76 -39.32
C ARG A 49 -5.57 -14.76 -38.33
N GLU A 50 -4.35 -14.48 -38.80
CA GLU A 50 -3.19 -14.39 -37.92
C GLU A 50 -3.28 -13.16 -37.00
N THR A 51 -3.72 -12.03 -37.55
CA THR A 51 -3.93 -10.79 -36.80
C THR A 51 -4.99 -11.00 -35.71
N GLU A 52 -6.15 -11.56 -36.07
CA GLU A 52 -7.22 -11.88 -35.12
C GLU A 52 -6.75 -12.82 -34.00
N ARG A 53 -5.91 -13.81 -34.32
CA ARG A 53 -5.33 -14.70 -33.30
C ARG A 53 -4.45 -13.94 -32.32
N ARG A 54 -3.57 -13.05 -32.82
CA ARG A 54 -2.69 -12.23 -31.97
C ARG A 54 -3.49 -11.28 -31.08
N GLU A 55 -4.53 -10.64 -31.62
CA GLU A 55 -5.40 -9.76 -30.85
C GLU A 55 -6.13 -10.51 -29.73
N ASN A 56 -6.68 -11.70 -30.03
CA ASN A 56 -7.33 -12.55 -29.04
C ASN A 56 -6.37 -13.01 -27.93
N GLU A 57 -5.10 -13.29 -28.27
CA GLU A 57 -4.08 -13.66 -27.29
C GLU A 57 -3.73 -12.50 -26.36
N LEU A 58 -3.53 -11.30 -26.91
CA LEU A 58 -3.29 -10.08 -26.13
C LEU A 58 -4.47 -9.74 -25.21
N GLU A 59 -5.70 -9.92 -25.69
CA GLU A 59 -6.90 -9.68 -24.88
C GLU A 59 -6.97 -10.67 -23.70
N ARG A 60 -6.67 -11.95 -23.93
CA ARG A 60 -6.62 -12.96 -22.86
C ARG A 60 -5.54 -12.63 -21.83
N GLU A 61 -4.34 -12.27 -22.28
CA GLU A 61 -3.24 -11.90 -21.39
C GLU A 61 -3.61 -10.65 -20.55
N GLY A 62 -4.23 -9.65 -21.17
CA GLY A 62 -4.74 -8.46 -20.48
C GLY A 62 -5.74 -8.81 -19.39
N ARG A 63 -6.73 -9.65 -19.69
CA ARG A 63 -7.74 -10.11 -18.71
C ARG A 63 -7.09 -10.88 -17.55
N GLU A 64 -6.09 -11.71 -17.82
CA GLU A 64 -5.36 -12.42 -16.77
C GLU A 64 -4.56 -11.46 -15.88
N ARG A 65 -3.87 -10.48 -16.47
CA ARG A 65 -3.13 -9.46 -15.72
C ARG A 65 -4.06 -8.68 -14.79
N ASP A 66 -5.21 -8.23 -15.30
CA ASP A 66 -6.20 -7.51 -14.52
C ASP A 66 -6.73 -8.34 -13.35
N LYS A 67 -6.99 -9.63 -13.59
CA LYS A 67 -7.42 -10.56 -12.53
C LYS A 67 -6.36 -10.70 -11.45
N ARG A 68 -5.10 -10.89 -11.82
CA ARG A 68 -3.96 -10.99 -10.87
C ARG A 68 -3.78 -9.70 -10.08
N GLU A 69 -3.91 -8.54 -10.73
CA GLU A 69 -3.81 -7.25 -10.05
C GLU A 69 -4.96 -7.04 -9.05
N LYS A 70 -6.19 -7.38 -9.44
CA LYS A 70 -7.35 -7.29 -8.55
C LYS A 70 -7.19 -8.19 -7.32
N GLU A 71 -6.71 -9.42 -7.51
CA GLU A 71 -6.43 -10.35 -6.43
C GLU A 71 -5.34 -9.81 -5.49
N ARG A 72 -4.26 -9.22 -6.04
CA ARG A 72 -3.21 -8.58 -5.24
C ARG A 72 -3.76 -7.45 -4.37
N ARG A 73 -4.56 -6.55 -4.96
CA ARG A 73 -5.18 -5.42 -4.23
C ARG A 73 -6.14 -5.92 -3.14
N GLU A 74 -6.90 -6.97 -3.41
CA GLU A 74 -7.80 -7.56 -2.43
C GLU A 74 -7.04 -8.22 -1.27
N LYS A 75 -5.94 -8.91 -1.55
CA LYS A 75 -5.08 -9.49 -0.52
C LYS A 75 -4.48 -8.40 0.39
N GLU A 76 -3.96 -7.33 -0.20
CA GLU A 76 -3.41 -6.19 0.55
C GLU A 76 -4.46 -5.54 1.46
N ARG A 77 -5.69 -5.38 0.96
CA ARG A 77 -6.80 -4.86 1.77
C ARG A 77 -7.11 -5.78 2.96
N ARG A 78 -7.20 -7.09 2.73
CA ARG A 78 -7.45 -8.06 3.82
C ARG A 78 -6.33 -8.08 4.85
N GLU A 79 -5.09 -7.91 4.43
CA GLU A 79 -3.93 -7.83 5.33
C GLU A 79 -3.96 -6.56 6.18
N ARG A 80 -4.32 -5.41 5.58
CA ARG A 80 -4.55 -4.17 6.31
C ARG A 80 -5.65 -4.31 7.35
N ASP A 81 -6.81 -4.83 6.95
CA ASP A 81 -7.95 -5.04 7.86
C ASP A 81 -7.58 -5.99 9.01
N ARG A 82 -6.72 -7.00 8.74
CA ARG A 82 -6.21 -7.91 9.78
C ARG A 82 -5.28 -7.20 10.77
N MET A 83 -4.35 -6.40 10.27
CA MET A 83 -3.42 -5.64 11.12
C MET A 83 -4.16 -4.62 11.99
N GLU A 84 -5.20 -3.97 11.45
CA GLU A 84 -6.02 -3.02 12.20
C GLU A 84 -6.73 -3.71 13.37
N ARG A 85 -7.37 -4.87 13.15
CA ARG A 85 -8.00 -5.66 14.22
C ARG A 85 -7.00 -6.12 15.28
N GLU A 86 -5.81 -6.56 14.86
CA GLU A 86 -4.76 -6.98 15.79
C GLU A 86 -4.26 -5.80 16.64
N LYS A 87 -4.21 -4.59 16.05
CA LYS A 87 -3.86 -3.36 16.78
C LYS A 87 -4.94 -3.02 17.80
N GLU A 88 -6.22 -3.04 17.41
CA GLU A 88 -7.35 -2.81 18.33
C GLU A 88 -7.38 -3.82 19.49
N GLU A 89 -7.07 -5.09 19.24
CA GLU A 89 -6.99 -6.12 20.28
C GLU A 89 -5.84 -5.86 21.27
N ARG A 90 -4.67 -5.42 20.78
CA ARG A 90 -3.56 -5.03 21.64
C ARG A 90 -3.89 -3.82 22.51
N GLU A 91 -4.47 -2.78 21.91
CA GLU A 91 -4.89 -1.57 22.65
C GLU A 91 -5.91 -1.91 23.75
N ARG A 92 -6.87 -2.79 23.46
CA ARG A 92 -7.84 -3.28 24.45
C ARG A 92 -7.20 -4.09 25.57
N ASN A 93 -6.21 -4.91 25.27
CA ASN A 93 -5.50 -5.70 26.28
C ASN A 93 -4.57 -4.81 27.13
N GLU A 94 -3.91 -3.82 26.54
CA GLU A 94 -3.10 -2.83 27.25
C GLU A 94 -3.95 -1.95 28.19
N GLU A 95 -5.17 -1.55 27.76
CA GLU A 95 -6.13 -0.88 28.66
C GLU A 95 -6.58 -1.79 29.82
N SER A 96 -6.67 -3.10 29.63
CA SER A 96 -7.08 -4.03 30.68
C SER A 96 -5.97 -4.40 31.68
N GLU A 97 -4.70 -4.22 31.32
CA GLU A 97 -3.54 -4.48 32.22
C GLU A 97 -3.04 -3.21 32.92
N SER A 98 -3.53 -2.02 32.56
CA SER A 98 -3.09 -0.73 33.13
C SER A 98 -3.78 -0.32 34.45
N ASP A 99 -4.75 -1.09 34.96
CA ASP A 99 -5.55 -0.70 36.14
C ASP A 99 -5.15 -1.41 37.46
N GLN A 100 -3.97 -2.03 37.52
CA GLN A 100 -3.37 -2.49 38.78
C GLN A 100 -2.04 -1.79 39.06
N ASP A 101 -2.10 -0.47 39.19
CA ASP A 101 -1.11 0.24 40.01
C ASP A 101 -1.33 -0.19 41.47
N ASP A 102 -0.63 -1.24 41.90
CA ASP A 102 -0.59 -1.70 43.29
C ASP A 102 -0.05 -0.57 44.18
N ILE A 103 -0.95 0.26 44.70
CA ILE A 103 -0.66 1.17 45.81
C ILE A 103 -0.21 0.27 46.95
N PRO A 104 1.01 0.45 47.51
CA PRO A 104 1.45 -0.35 48.64
C PRO A 104 0.39 -0.28 49.75
N PRO A 105 0.01 -1.39 50.40
CA PRO A 105 -1.13 -1.46 51.32
C PRO A 105 -1.12 -0.38 52.42
N GLN A 106 0.08 0.09 52.78
CA GLN A 106 0.29 1.15 53.76
C GLN A 106 -0.26 2.52 53.33
N PHE A 107 -0.36 2.77 52.03
CA PHE A 107 -0.89 4.02 51.47
C PHE A 107 -2.35 3.92 51.06
N GLU A 108 -2.91 2.71 50.94
CA GLU A 108 -4.32 2.48 50.64
C GLU A 108 -5.23 3.01 51.76
N GLU A 109 -4.77 2.91 53.02
CA GLU A 109 -5.46 3.47 54.20
C GLU A 109 -5.28 4.99 54.37
N MET A 110 -4.35 5.61 53.63
CA MET A 110 -4.04 7.04 53.73
C MET A 110 -4.83 7.84 52.68
N THR A 111 -5.93 8.43 53.09
CA THR A 111 -6.85 9.17 52.20
C THR A 111 -6.41 10.60 51.89
N ASN A 112 -5.41 11.14 52.61
CA ASN A 112 -4.96 12.52 52.47
C ASN A 112 -3.43 12.61 52.32
N GLN A 113 -2.96 13.52 51.45
CA GLN A 113 -1.54 13.83 51.25
C GLN A 113 -0.81 14.17 52.56
N LEU A 114 -1.47 14.81 53.52
CA LEU A 114 -0.90 15.11 54.84
C LEU A 114 -0.62 13.85 55.67
N GLN A 115 -1.45 12.81 55.55
CA GLN A 115 -1.21 11.54 56.25
C GLN A 115 0.03 10.84 55.69
N ILE A 116 0.20 10.89 54.37
CA ILE A 116 1.38 10.40 53.67
C ILE A 116 2.63 11.18 54.11
N CYS A 117 2.57 12.51 54.14
CA CYS A 117 3.68 13.35 54.60
C CYS A 117 4.05 13.09 56.07
N ASN A 118 3.05 12.97 56.95
CA ASN A 118 3.29 12.67 58.37
C ASN A 118 3.93 11.29 58.55
N TRP A 119 3.50 10.30 57.77
CA TRP A 119 4.11 8.96 57.79
C TRP A 119 5.55 8.96 57.26
N LEU A 120 5.84 9.72 56.20
CA LEU A 120 7.20 9.87 55.69
C LEU A 120 8.14 10.55 56.69
N ILE A 121 7.65 11.54 57.44
CA ILE A 121 8.42 12.18 58.52
C ILE A 121 8.72 11.19 59.65
N ALA A 122 7.78 10.30 59.96
CA ALA A 122 7.99 9.23 60.94
C ALA A 122 8.94 8.11 60.45
N ASN A 123 9.18 8.02 59.14
CA ASN A 123 10.04 7.02 58.51
C ASN A 123 11.18 7.68 57.72
N PRO A 124 12.19 8.26 58.41
CA PRO A 124 13.24 9.06 57.77
C PRO A 124 14.09 8.26 56.79
N GLU A 125 14.26 6.95 56.98
CA GLU A 125 15.01 6.08 56.05
C GLU A 125 14.33 5.98 54.68
N ILE A 126 13.01 5.82 54.66
CA ILE A 126 12.20 5.74 53.43
C ILE A 126 12.14 7.11 52.76
N LEU A 127 11.99 8.17 53.54
CA LEU A 127 12.04 9.54 53.05
C LEU A 127 13.41 9.87 52.43
N ASN A 128 14.51 9.44 53.07
CA ASN A 128 15.85 9.65 52.55
C ASN A 128 16.10 8.86 51.26
N LEU A 129 15.62 7.61 51.19
CA LEU A 129 15.69 6.79 49.97
C LEU A 129 14.87 7.42 48.82
N ALA A 130 13.65 7.89 49.10
CA ALA A 130 12.82 8.57 48.11
C ALA A 130 13.50 9.85 47.59
N ASN A 131 14.15 10.62 48.47
CA ASN A 131 14.93 11.79 48.10
C ASN A 131 16.16 11.41 47.25
N GLN A 132 16.85 10.33 47.58
CA GLN A 132 17.98 9.83 46.78
C GLN A 132 17.54 9.37 45.39
N MET A 133 16.44 8.63 45.29
CA MET A 133 15.86 8.21 44.00
C MET A 133 15.39 9.38 43.15
N LEU A 134 14.81 10.42 43.76
CA LEU A 134 14.44 11.66 43.07
C LEU A 134 15.67 12.38 42.50
N THR A 135 16.74 12.42 43.28
CA THR A 135 18.01 13.04 42.89
C THR A 135 18.67 12.24 41.75
N ALA A 136 18.65 10.91 41.83
CA ALA A 136 19.14 10.01 40.78
C ALA A 136 18.33 10.12 39.48
N LYS A 137 16.99 10.15 39.55
CA LYS A 137 16.13 10.40 38.38
C LYS A 137 16.39 11.77 37.74
N SER A 138 16.71 12.78 38.55
CA SER A 138 17.05 14.11 38.05
C SER A 138 18.42 14.15 37.35
N GLN A 139 19.34 13.25 37.72
CA GLN A 139 20.64 13.10 37.04
C GLN A 139 20.53 12.30 35.73
N ASP A 140 19.65 11.28 35.67
CA ASP A 140 19.39 10.52 34.44
C ASP A 140 18.72 11.39 33.34
N ILE A 141 17.94 12.39 33.73
CA ILE A 141 17.36 13.37 32.80
C ILE A 141 18.40 14.44 32.38
N GLY A 142 19.53 14.53 33.08
CA GLY A 142 20.57 15.54 32.89
C GLY A 142 21.66 15.24 31.86
N VAL A 143 21.73 14.02 31.29
CA VAL A 143 22.78 13.64 30.31
C VAL A 143 22.42 14.01 28.86
N SER A 144 21.56 15.00 28.63
CA SER A 144 21.31 15.50 27.26
C SER A 144 21.23 17.00 27.08
N LYS A 145 21.55 17.86 28.06
CA LYS A 145 21.78 19.29 27.76
C LYS A 145 22.99 19.84 28.49
N THR A 146 24.08 19.98 27.74
CA THR A 146 25.26 20.79 28.04
C THR A 146 24.91 22.25 28.34
N ALA A 147 25.28 22.73 29.53
CA ALA A 147 25.81 24.06 29.88
C ALA A 147 25.66 24.25 31.40
N SER A 148 26.72 24.04 32.19
CA SER A 148 27.58 25.14 32.67
C SER A 148 26.78 26.30 33.28
N TYR A 149 26.70 26.37 34.61
CA TYR A 149 27.39 27.37 35.42
C TYR A 149 27.35 26.97 36.90
N ASP A 150 28.49 27.14 37.53
CA ASP A 150 28.80 26.88 38.92
C ASP A 150 28.05 27.78 39.92
N ASN A 151 27.77 27.18 41.08
CA ASN A 151 27.99 27.72 42.43
C ASN A 151 27.22 28.97 42.89
N THR A 152 26.34 28.78 43.87
CA THR A 152 26.51 29.24 45.27
C THR A 152 25.15 29.43 45.95
N ASN A 153 25.13 29.07 47.25
CA ASN A 153 24.24 29.61 48.27
C ASN A 153 22.73 29.29 48.20
N ASN A 154 22.38 28.24 48.94
CA ASN A 154 21.45 28.29 50.07
C ASN A 154 20.53 29.52 50.15
N VAL A 155 19.56 29.58 49.24
CA VAL A 155 18.26 30.19 49.50
C VAL A 155 17.25 29.16 49.04
N ILE A 156 16.66 28.45 50.00
CA ILE A 156 15.43 27.69 49.77
C ILE A 156 14.40 28.73 49.34
N SER A 157 14.34 28.97 48.03
CA SER A 157 13.32 29.82 47.43
C SER A 157 12.01 29.12 47.66
N TYR A 158 11.18 29.71 48.52
CA TYR A 158 9.81 29.25 48.78
C TYR A 158 8.99 29.11 47.50
N GLY A 159 9.44 29.64 46.35
CA GLY A 159 8.84 29.38 45.03
C GLY A 159 8.86 27.92 44.57
N LYS A 160 9.88 27.11 44.94
CA LYS A 160 9.96 25.71 44.47
C LYS A 160 9.14 24.72 45.30
N ILE A 161 8.72 25.12 46.50
CA ILE A 161 7.81 24.32 47.34
C ILE A 161 6.36 24.51 46.83
N TYR A 162 6.01 25.71 46.35
CA TYR A 162 4.72 25.92 45.70
C TYR A 162 4.63 25.27 44.31
N ASP A 163 5.73 25.05 43.59
CA ASP A 163 5.72 24.23 42.37
C ASP A 163 5.36 22.77 42.65
N TRP A 164 5.78 22.21 43.79
CA TRP A 164 5.37 20.85 44.19
C TRP A 164 3.88 20.76 44.59
N LEU A 165 3.26 21.87 45.01
CA LEU A 165 1.83 22.00 45.29
C LEU A 165 0.98 22.40 44.06
N ILE A 166 1.58 23.02 43.04
CA ILE A 166 0.91 23.44 41.79
C ILE A 166 0.96 22.36 40.70
N VAL A 167 2.01 21.54 40.65
CA VAL A 167 2.10 20.41 39.71
C VAL A 167 0.94 19.41 39.83
N PRO A 168 0.42 19.04 41.03
CA PRO A 168 -0.77 18.20 41.09
C PRO A 168 -2.05 18.92 40.63
N PHE A 169 -2.08 20.26 40.59
CA PHE A 169 -3.23 21.02 40.09
C PHE A 169 -3.26 21.11 38.56
N GLN A 170 -2.09 21.16 37.89
CA GLN A 170 -1.98 21.09 36.43
C GLN A 170 -2.34 19.69 35.91
N ILE A 171 -1.92 18.64 36.61
CA ILE A 171 -2.18 17.25 36.24
C ILE A 171 -3.65 16.88 36.53
N ARG A 172 -4.24 17.36 37.63
CA ARG A 172 -5.68 17.18 37.91
C ARG A 172 -6.60 17.94 36.95
N LYS A 173 -6.20 19.12 36.46
CA LYS A 173 -6.98 19.80 35.40
C LYS A 173 -6.95 19.05 34.07
N GLN A 174 -5.82 18.43 33.70
CA GLN A 174 -5.73 17.59 32.50
C GLN A 174 -6.58 16.31 32.64
N LEU A 175 -6.54 15.65 33.81
CA LEU A 175 -7.33 14.44 34.10
C LEU A 175 -8.84 14.69 34.20
N ILE A 176 -9.29 15.79 34.82
CA ILE A 176 -10.72 16.12 34.92
C ILE A 176 -11.29 16.55 33.55
N THR A 177 -10.48 17.20 32.70
CA THR A 177 -10.92 17.60 31.35
C THR A 177 -11.00 16.39 30.42
N LEU A 178 -10.07 15.44 30.50
CA LEU A 178 -10.15 14.14 29.80
C LEU A 178 -11.34 13.29 30.29
N TYR A 179 -11.63 13.31 31.59
CA TYR A 179 -12.79 12.60 32.16
C TYR A 179 -14.14 13.17 31.69
N TYR A 180 -14.26 14.49 31.51
CA TYR A 180 -15.48 15.13 30.99
C TYR A 180 -15.70 14.92 29.48
N TYR A 181 -14.64 14.82 28.68
CA TYR A 181 -14.74 14.53 27.24
C TYR A 181 -15.14 13.08 26.94
N ILE A 182 -14.73 12.15 27.81
CA ILE A 182 -15.10 10.73 27.71
C ILE A 182 -16.54 10.48 28.18
N LEU A 183 -17.03 11.23 29.18
CA LEU A 183 -18.40 11.03 29.72
C LEU A 183 -19.54 11.58 28.84
N ILE A 184 -19.27 12.53 27.93
CA ILE A 184 -20.30 13.20 27.10
C ILE A 184 -20.35 12.65 25.66
N GLY A 185 -19.52 11.67 25.31
CA GLY A 185 -19.68 10.93 24.05
C GLY A 185 -19.51 11.79 22.80
N GLN A 186 -18.47 12.63 22.77
CA GLN A 186 -17.96 13.19 21.52
C GLN A 186 -16.47 12.91 21.38
N LEU A 187 -16.17 11.65 21.04
CA LEU A 187 -15.22 11.27 20.00
C LEU A 187 -15.58 9.86 19.52
#